data_AF-A0A7W1EP23-F1
#
_entry.id   AF-A0A7W1EP23-F1
#
_cell.length_a   1.000
_cell.length_b   1.000
_cell.length_c   1.000
_cell.angle_alpha   90.00
_cell.angle_beta   90.00
_cell.angle_gamma   90.00
#
_symmetry.space_group_name_H-M   'P 1'
#
loop_
_entity.id
_entity.type
_entity.pdbx_description
1 polymer ?
#
loop_
_entity_poly.entity_id
_entity_poly.type
_entity_poly.pdbx_seq_one_letter_code
_entity_poly.pdbx_strand_id
1 'polypeptide(L)'
;MRCESANLEAGRGEPKIWLTAHLDSKSQSVPILVRAASSTLLLFLFVVAIGIAALRPAGVIFPAWHFVQLLAVMAGVPSLLCLVGNRSAGAVDNASGVAAVILAARSLPSSTSVGVLITSGEELDLAGARAWAVNAAKGSILINCDTVDDAGEWQCMWTRDSGRLCEAARAAAARIGISVRSRRSLPGILTDSIAFACAGLTAVTISRGSLLTLARIHTARDNTERLCGRGAAAASQFLAEMVTELS
;
A
#
# COMPACT_ATOMS: atom_id res chain seq x y z
N MET A 1 -12.25 14.99 14.64
CA MET A 1 -11.85 13.62 14.19
C MET A 1 -13.10 12.75 14.29
N ARG A 2 -13.41 11.94 13.26
CA ARG A 2 -14.37 10.86 13.46
C ARG A 2 -13.74 9.90 14.48
N CYS A 3 -14.41 9.68 15.61
CA CYS A 3 -13.93 8.77 16.65
C CYS A 3 -14.30 7.30 16.36
N GLU A 4 -14.99 7.06 15.25
CA GLU A 4 -15.47 5.74 14.85
C GLU A 4 -15.22 5.53 13.36
N SER A 5 -14.77 4.34 13.02
CA SER A 5 -14.55 3.85 11.65
C SER A 5 -15.23 2.50 11.48
N ALA A 6 -15.67 2.19 10.27
CA ALA A 6 -16.27 0.90 9.94
C ALA A 6 -15.73 0.41 8.60
N ASN A 7 -15.47 -0.89 8.52
CA ASN A 7 -15.28 -1.56 7.24
C ASN A 7 -16.65 -1.74 6.57
N LEU A 8 -16.67 -1.65 5.24
CA LEU A 8 -17.85 -1.98 4.44
C LEU A 8 -17.60 -3.32 3.76
N GLU A 9 -18.51 -4.26 3.96
CA GLU A 9 -18.41 -5.61 3.43
C GLU A 9 -19.65 -5.92 2.60
N ALA A 10 -19.45 -6.50 1.41
CA ALA A 10 -20.53 -7.01 0.57
C ALA A 10 -20.08 -8.32 -0.09
N GLY A 11 -20.88 -9.38 0.05
CA GLY A 11 -20.61 -10.68 -0.55
C GLY A 11 -21.69 -11.10 -1.54
N ARG A 12 -21.29 -11.78 -2.61
CA ARG A 12 -22.18 -12.54 -3.48
C ARG A 12 -21.87 -14.03 -3.32
N GLY A 13 -22.86 -14.82 -2.94
CA GLY A 13 -22.67 -16.24 -2.62
C GLY A 13 -21.90 -16.44 -1.31
N GLU A 14 -21.05 -17.47 -1.27
CA GLU A 14 -20.11 -17.76 -0.18
C GLU A 14 -18.69 -17.40 -0.64
N PRO A 15 -18.27 -16.12 -0.56
CA PRO A 15 -17.07 -15.64 -1.20
C PRO A 15 -15.79 -16.16 -0.53
N LYS A 16 -14.97 -16.87 -1.30
CA LYS A 16 -13.59 -17.19 -0.91
C LYS A 16 -12.59 -16.14 -1.38
N ILE A 17 -12.91 -15.43 -2.47
CA ILE A 17 -12.07 -14.39 -3.05
C ILE A 17 -12.70 -13.05 -2.71
N TRP A 18 -11.89 -12.16 -2.15
CA TRP A 18 -12.29 -10.81 -1.75
C TRP A 18 -11.43 -9.79 -2.50
N LEU A 19 -12.10 -8.86 -3.17
CA LEU A 19 -11.48 -7.66 -3.70
C LEU A 19 -11.48 -6.61 -2.60
N THR A 20 -10.31 -6.06 -2.29
CA THR A 20 -10.15 -5.13 -1.16
C THR A 20 -9.61 -3.80 -1.63
N ALA A 21 -10.07 -2.71 -1.04
CA ALA A 21 -9.48 -1.38 -1.16
C ALA A 21 -9.75 -0.62 0.16
N HIS A 22 -9.06 0.48 0.39
CA HIS A 22 -9.27 1.29 1.61
C HIS A 22 -10.01 2.59 1.31
N LEU A 23 -10.81 3.05 2.27
CA LEU A 23 -11.68 4.23 2.13
C LEU A 23 -11.06 5.50 2.70
N ASP A 24 -10.24 5.37 3.74
CA ASP A 24 -9.64 6.52 4.38
C ASP A 24 -8.53 7.12 3.52
N SER A 25 -8.13 8.33 3.87
CA SER A 25 -6.98 8.98 3.24
C SER A 25 -6.26 9.79 4.30
N LYS A 26 -4.96 9.97 4.11
CA LYS A 26 -4.18 10.92 4.89
C LYS A 26 -3.53 11.98 4.02
N SER A 27 -3.12 13.04 4.69
CA SER A 27 -2.18 14.01 4.15
C SER A 27 -1.08 14.25 5.15
N GLN A 28 0.11 14.51 4.63
CA GLN A 28 1.31 14.79 5.39
C GLN A 28 1.97 16.03 4.81
N SER A 29 2.55 16.86 5.67
CA SER A 29 3.28 18.06 5.24
C SER A 29 4.60 17.72 4.52
N VAL A 30 5.15 16.53 4.78
CA VAL A 30 6.42 16.07 4.21
C VAL A 30 6.15 14.88 3.29
N PRO A 31 6.57 14.94 2.00
CA PRO A 31 6.38 13.84 1.06
C PRO A 31 7.03 12.53 1.53
N ILE A 32 6.41 11.40 1.17
CA ILE A 32 6.89 10.07 1.57
C ILE A 32 8.34 9.79 1.15
N LEU A 33 8.77 10.26 -0.04
CA LEU A 33 10.14 10.12 -0.52
C LEU A 33 11.15 10.83 0.39
N VAL A 34 10.82 12.05 0.83
CA VAL A 34 11.67 12.82 1.74
C VAL A 34 11.74 12.12 3.09
N ARG A 35 10.60 11.65 3.61
CA ARG A 35 10.54 10.89 4.88
C ARG A 35 11.35 9.59 4.82
N ALA A 36 11.26 8.85 3.72
CA ALA A 36 12.00 7.61 3.53
C ALA A 36 13.51 7.90 3.50
N ALA A 37 13.94 8.86 2.67
CA ALA A 37 15.34 9.25 2.57
C ALA A 37 15.89 9.77 3.90
N SER A 38 15.13 10.60 4.61
CA SER A 38 15.53 11.18 5.90
C SER A 38 15.64 10.10 6.99
N SER A 39 14.71 9.14 7.02
CA SER A 39 14.73 8.02 7.97
C SER A 39 15.89 7.06 7.69
N THR A 40 16.17 6.74 6.42
CA THR A 40 17.30 5.91 6.03
C THR A 40 18.64 6.58 6.38
N LEU A 41 18.78 7.87 6.09
CA LEU A 41 19.97 8.63 6.45
C LEU A 41 20.17 8.67 7.97
N LEU A 42 19.10 8.88 8.73
CA LEU A 42 19.15 8.91 10.19
C LEU A 42 19.58 7.55 10.76
N LEU A 43 19.05 6.44 10.24
CA LEU A 43 19.46 5.09 10.64
C LEU A 43 20.93 4.83 10.34
N PHE A 44 21.40 5.22 9.15
CA PHE A 44 22.81 5.08 8.79
C PHE A 44 23.72 5.86 9.76
N LEU A 45 23.39 7.13 10.03
CA LEU A 45 24.16 7.96 10.96
C LEU A 45 24.14 7.42 12.38
N PHE A 46 23.04 6.81 12.82
CA PHE A 46 22.95 6.13 14.10
C PHE A 46 23.91 4.93 14.19
N VAL A 47 23.99 4.09 13.15
CA VAL A 47 24.94 2.98 13.09
C VAL A 47 26.39 3.48 13.09
N VAL A 48 26.70 4.52 12.32
CA VAL A 48 28.03 5.16 12.32
C VAL A 48 28.37 5.69 13.71
N ALA A 49 27.41 6.32 14.39
CA ALA A 49 27.61 6.85 15.74
C ALA A 49 27.91 5.74 16.76
N ILE A 50 27.21 4.61 16.69
CA ILE A 50 27.51 3.42 17.51
C ILE A 50 28.92 2.92 17.23
N GLY A 51 29.33 2.83 15.96
CA GLY A 51 30.67 2.40 15.58
C GLY A 51 31.76 3.30 16.15
N ILE A 52 31.59 4.63 16.02
CA ILE A 52 32.52 5.61 16.62
C ILE A 52 32.57 5.47 18.14
N ALA A 53 31.41 5.32 18.80
CA ALA A 53 31.33 5.14 20.24
C ALA A 53 32.03 3.86 20.71
N ALA A 54 31.91 2.76 19.96
CA ALA A 54 32.57 1.49 20.27
C ALA A 54 34.09 1.54 20.14
N LEU A 55 34.64 2.45 19.32
CA LEU A 55 36.09 2.65 19.15
C LEU A 55 36.71 3.58 20.20
N ARG A 56 35.89 4.32 20.96
CA ARG A 56 36.36 5.24 22.02
C ARG A 56 37.25 4.56 23.07
N PRO A 57 36.95 3.36 23.60
CA PRO A 57 37.80 2.70 24.59
C PRO A 57 39.19 2.35 24.05
N ALA A 58 39.34 2.18 22.74
CA ALA A 58 40.62 1.96 22.08
C ALA A 58 41.43 3.24 21.85
N GLY A 59 40.97 4.39 22.37
CA GLY A 59 41.64 5.68 22.23
C GLY A 59 41.47 6.34 20.85
N VAL A 60 40.62 5.79 19.98
CA VAL A 60 40.36 6.36 18.66
C VAL A 60 39.53 7.63 18.81
N ILE A 61 40.10 8.76 18.36
CA ILE A 61 39.40 10.05 18.29
C ILE A 61 38.89 10.23 16.87
N PHE A 62 37.60 10.55 16.73
CA PHE A 62 36.98 10.81 15.43
C PHE A 62 36.65 12.31 15.29
N PRO A 63 37.45 13.10 14.55
CA PRO A 63 37.29 14.55 14.47
C PRO A 63 35.96 14.99 13.86
N ALA A 64 35.35 14.14 13.03
CA ALA A 64 34.10 14.45 12.33
C ALA A 64 32.84 14.13 13.17
N TRP A 65 32.96 13.89 14.48
CA TRP A 65 31.80 13.62 15.35
C TRP A 65 30.72 14.71 15.28
N HIS A 66 31.11 15.98 15.30
CA HIS A 66 30.17 17.11 15.17
C HIS A 66 29.46 17.13 13.82
N PHE A 67 30.12 16.67 12.75
CA PHE A 67 29.49 16.55 11.43
C PHE A 67 28.42 15.45 11.42
N VAL A 68 28.70 14.30 12.06
CA VAL A 68 27.71 13.22 12.24
C VAL A 68 26.49 13.73 13.03
N GLN A 69 26.71 14.48 14.11
CA GLN A 69 25.63 15.09 14.90
C GLN A 69 24.79 16.07 14.06
N LEU A 70 25.44 16.98 13.33
CA LEU A 70 24.75 17.96 12.49
C LEU A 70 23.91 17.27 11.41
N LEU A 71 24.47 16.30 10.70
CA LEU A 71 23.74 15.53 9.69
C LEU A 71 22.57 14.76 10.31
N ALA A 72 22.72 14.22 11.52
CA ALA A 72 21.64 13.49 12.19
C ALA A 72 20.48 14.43 12.55
N VAL A 73 20.78 15.64 13.04
CA VAL A 73 19.75 16.67 13.28
C VAL A 73 19.04 17.01 11.97
N MET A 74 19.79 17.31 10.90
CA MET A 74 19.21 17.63 9.59
C MET A 74 18.35 16.49 9.02
N ALA A 75 18.77 15.23 9.21
CA ALA A 75 18.00 14.06 8.82
C ALA A 75 16.74 13.84 9.67
N GLY A 76 16.72 14.31 10.93
CA GLY A 76 15.56 14.22 11.82
C GLY A 76 14.49 15.28 11.56
N VAL A 77 14.86 16.46 11.06
CA VAL A 77 13.94 17.59 10.84
C VAL A 77 12.71 17.23 9.99
N PRO A 78 12.81 16.52 8.85
CA PRO A 78 11.63 16.16 8.07
C PRO A 78 10.62 15.30 8.85
N SER A 79 11.09 14.41 9.71
CA SER A 79 10.21 13.58 10.54
C SER A 79 9.53 14.42 11.63
N LEU A 80 10.25 15.37 12.25
CA LEU A 80 9.69 16.29 13.25
C LEU A 80 8.63 17.23 12.65
N LEU A 81 8.83 17.66 11.41
CA LEU A 81 7.93 18.57 10.71
C LEU A 81 6.81 17.84 9.94
N CYS A 82 6.74 16.51 10.00
CA CYS A 82 5.73 15.70 9.32
C CYS A 82 4.41 15.71 10.10
N LEU A 83 3.63 16.76 9.91
CA LEU A 83 2.28 16.90 10.46
C LEU A 83 1.30 16.07 9.64
N VAL A 84 0.60 15.16 10.31
CA VAL A 84 -0.48 14.36 9.73
C VAL A 84 -1.79 15.14 9.81
N GLY A 85 -2.57 15.14 8.73
CA GLY A 85 -3.89 15.74 8.68
C GLY A 85 -4.74 15.11 7.57
N ASN A 86 -5.90 15.69 7.30
CA ASN A 86 -6.87 15.17 6.33
C ASN A 86 -7.17 16.21 5.22
N ARG A 87 -6.15 16.62 4.47
CA ARG A 87 -6.24 17.58 3.36
C ARG A 87 -6.12 16.92 1.98
N SER A 88 -5.90 15.61 1.93
CA SER A 88 -5.92 14.84 0.70
C SER A 88 -7.37 14.51 0.37
N ALA A 89 -7.76 14.54 -0.91
CA ALA A 89 -9.04 13.97 -1.32
C ALA A 89 -8.93 12.46 -1.56
N GLY A 90 -7.71 11.92 -1.57
CA GLY A 90 -7.44 10.49 -1.73
C GLY A 90 -7.86 9.95 -3.09
N ALA A 91 -7.72 10.74 -4.16
CA ALA A 91 -8.20 10.34 -5.48
C ALA A 91 -7.48 9.10 -6.00
N VAL A 92 -6.15 9.07 -5.91
CA VAL A 92 -5.35 7.89 -6.21
C VAL A 92 -5.21 7.00 -5.00
N ASP A 93 -5.09 7.57 -3.81
CA ASP A 93 -4.91 6.87 -2.54
C ASP A 93 -6.10 7.14 -1.57
N ASN A 94 -7.22 6.42 -1.69
CA ASN A 94 -7.43 5.24 -2.55
C ASN A 94 -8.83 5.13 -3.19
N ALA A 95 -9.47 6.27 -3.50
CA ALA A 95 -10.75 6.29 -4.21
C ALA A 95 -10.69 5.55 -5.56
N SER A 96 -9.55 5.61 -6.25
CA SER A 96 -9.29 4.85 -7.48
C SER A 96 -9.37 3.33 -7.28
N GLY A 97 -8.82 2.79 -6.19
CA GLY A 97 -8.90 1.38 -5.83
C GLY A 97 -10.32 0.97 -5.45
N VAL A 98 -11.03 1.81 -4.67
CA VAL A 98 -12.45 1.59 -4.33
C VAL A 98 -13.31 1.50 -5.59
N ALA A 99 -13.14 2.42 -6.53
CA ALA A 99 -13.84 2.39 -7.81
C ALA A 99 -13.50 1.10 -8.59
N ALA A 100 -12.22 0.71 -8.64
CA ALA A 100 -11.77 -0.47 -9.36
C ALA A 100 -12.38 -1.77 -8.81
N VAL A 101 -12.40 -1.98 -7.49
CA VAL A 101 -12.93 -3.22 -6.89
C VAL A 101 -14.44 -3.34 -7.06
N ILE A 102 -15.18 -2.23 -6.94
CA ILE A 102 -16.64 -2.20 -7.15
C ILE A 102 -16.96 -2.50 -8.62
N LEU A 103 -16.25 -1.86 -9.56
CA LEU A 103 -16.45 -2.09 -10.99
C LEU A 103 -16.06 -3.53 -11.40
N ALA A 104 -14.99 -4.08 -10.83
CA ALA A 104 -14.59 -5.46 -11.06
C ALA A 104 -15.68 -6.43 -10.61
N ALA A 105 -16.14 -6.31 -9.36
CA ALA A 105 -17.20 -7.16 -8.83
C ALA A 105 -18.50 -7.07 -9.65
N ARG A 106 -18.85 -5.87 -10.11
CA ARG A 106 -20.02 -5.63 -10.98
C ARG A 106 -19.85 -6.27 -12.37
N SER A 107 -18.64 -6.33 -12.90
CA SER A 107 -18.37 -6.88 -14.24
C SER A 107 -18.37 -8.41 -14.28
N LEU A 108 -18.17 -9.06 -13.13
CA LEU A 108 -18.16 -10.52 -13.02
C LEU A 108 -19.57 -11.11 -13.16
N PRO A 109 -19.71 -12.31 -13.80
CA PRO A 109 -20.98 -13.02 -13.89
C PRO A 109 -21.67 -13.16 -12.53
N SER A 110 -23.01 -13.08 -12.49
CA SER A 110 -23.78 -13.18 -11.25
C SER A 110 -23.61 -14.51 -10.51
N SER A 111 -23.16 -15.56 -11.20
CA SER A 111 -22.82 -16.86 -10.62
C SER A 111 -21.47 -16.90 -9.91
N THR A 112 -20.57 -15.93 -10.14
CA THR A 112 -19.23 -15.91 -9.53
C THR A 112 -19.32 -15.48 -8.07
N SER A 113 -18.91 -16.35 -7.14
CA SER A 113 -18.85 -16.05 -5.72
C SER A 113 -17.68 -15.12 -5.40
N VAL A 114 -17.95 -13.86 -5.05
CA VAL A 114 -16.93 -12.83 -4.83
C VAL A 114 -17.38 -11.84 -3.76
N GLY A 115 -16.43 -11.44 -2.92
CA GLY A 115 -16.63 -10.42 -1.90
C GLY A 115 -15.94 -9.11 -2.27
N VAL A 116 -16.50 -8.00 -1.80
CA VAL A 116 -15.86 -6.68 -1.79
C VAL A 116 -15.72 -6.25 -0.34
N LEU A 117 -14.49 -5.92 0.05
CA LEU A 117 -14.17 -5.38 1.35
C LEU A 117 -13.58 -3.98 1.16
N ILE A 118 -14.25 -2.95 1.66
CA ILE A 118 -13.69 -1.61 1.75
C ILE A 118 -13.28 -1.37 3.20
N THR A 119 -11.98 -1.36 3.45
CA THR A 119 -11.42 -1.16 4.79
C THR A 119 -11.44 0.31 5.19
N SER A 120 -11.42 0.56 6.49
CA SER A 120 -11.19 1.89 7.05
C SER A 120 -10.05 1.84 8.07
N GLY A 121 -9.28 2.92 8.16
CA GLY A 121 -8.12 3.01 9.04
C GLY A 121 -6.91 2.27 8.49
N GLU A 122 -6.77 2.15 7.16
CA GLU A 122 -5.51 1.71 6.54
C GLU A 122 -4.37 2.61 7.00
N GLU A 123 -4.64 3.91 6.99
CA GLU A 123 -3.70 4.98 7.29
C GLU A 123 -3.34 5.05 8.79
N LEU A 124 -4.05 4.26 9.61
CA LEU A 124 -3.90 4.09 11.05
C LEU A 124 -3.40 2.67 11.38
N ASP A 125 -2.31 2.27 10.74
CA ASP A 125 -1.66 0.95 10.90
C ASP A 125 -2.57 -0.23 10.51
N LEU A 126 -3.26 -0.09 9.37
CA LEU A 126 -4.06 -1.16 8.78
C LEU A 126 -5.19 -1.64 9.71
N ALA A 127 -5.72 -0.74 10.56
CA ALA A 127 -6.63 -1.08 11.65
C ALA A 127 -7.87 -1.83 11.15
N GLY A 128 -8.47 -1.38 10.05
CA GLY A 128 -9.64 -2.02 9.44
C GLY A 128 -9.34 -3.42 8.94
N ALA A 129 -8.25 -3.60 8.18
CA ALA A 129 -7.84 -4.91 7.69
C ALA A 129 -7.52 -5.88 8.84
N ARG A 130 -6.82 -5.42 9.88
CA ARG A 130 -6.55 -6.21 11.08
C ARG A 130 -7.83 -6.63 11.79
N ALA A 131 -8.77 -5.71 11.98
CA ALA A 131 -10.05 -6.01 12.64
C ALA A 131 -10.89 -7.02 11.84
N TRP A 132 -10.92 -6.89 10.51
CA TRP A 132 -11.63 -7.82 9.65
C TRP A 132 -10.99 -9.21 9.65
N ALA A 133 -9.66 -9.28 9.56
CA ALA A 133 -8.91 -10.53 9.46
C ALA A 133 -9.12 -11.48 10.64
N VAL A 134 -9.47 -10.97 11.83
CA VAL A 134 -9.76 -11.79 13.02
C VAL A 134 -10.94 -12.74 12.79
N ASN A 135 -11.95 -12.30 12.04
CA ASN A 135 -13.18 -13.06 11.82
C ASN A 135 -13.26 -13.67 10.40
N ALA A 136 -12.22 -13.47 9.59
CA ALA A 136 -12.17 -13.97 8.23
C ALA A 136 -12.22 -15.50 8.18
N ALA A 137 -12.99 -16.05 7.24
CA ALA A 137 -13.02 -17.49 7.01
C ALA A 137 -11.62 -18.00 6.62
N LYS A 138 -11.22 -19.15 7.16
CA LYS A 138 -9.95 -19.80 6.79
C LYS A 138 -9.92 -20.08 5.29
N GLY A 139 -8.79 -19.79 4.66
CA GLY A 139 -8.62 -19.95 3.22
C GLY A 139 -9.20 -18.82 2.37
N SER A 140 -9.64 -17.71 2.99
CA SER A 140 -9.96 -16.48 2.26
C SER A 140 -8.74 -15.97 1.49
N ILE A 141 -8.98 -15.54 0.25
CA ILE A 141 -8.01 -14.99 -0.68
C ILE A 141 -8.32 -13.50 -0.85
N LEU A 142 -7.33 -12.64 -0.59
CA LEU A 142 -7.50 -11.19 -0.65
C LEU A 142 -6.68 -10.62 -1.81
N ILE A 143 -7.35 -9.86 -2.67
CA ILE A 143 -6.73 -9.09 -3.73
C ILE A 143 -6.94 -7.62 -3.38
N ASN A 144 -5.97 -7.04 -2.68
CA ASN A 144 -5.99 -5.63 -2.33
C ASN A 144 -5.67 -4.78 -3.56
N CYS A 145 -6.41 -3.71 -3.78
CA CYS A 145 -6.23 -2.75 -4.85
C CYS A 145 -5.95 -1.39 -4.21
N ASP A 146 -4.72 -0.93 -4.40
CA ASP A 146 -4.20 0.23 -3.68
C ASP A 146 -3.36 1.07 -4.63
N THR A 147 -3.60 2.39 -4.61
CA THR A 147 -2.86 3.36 -5.41
C THR A 147 -2.90 3.01 -6.90
N VAL A 148 -4.03 3.31 -7.54
CA VAL A 148 -4.22 3.08 -8.99
C VAL A 148 -4.25 4.41 -9.73
N ASP A 149 -3.11 4.76 -10.29
CA ASP A 149 -2.95 5.94 -11.14
C ASP A 149 -3.30 5.65 -12.61
N ASP A 150 -3.51 6.69 -13.41
CA ASP A 150 -3.75 6.54 -14.85
C ASP A 150 -2.51 6.13 -15.65
N ALA A 151 -1.32 6.34 -15.05
CA ALA A 151 -0.02 6.11 -15.65
C ALA A 151 0.91 5.35 -14.70
N GLY A 152 1.99 4.79 -15.26
CA GLY A 152 2.97 4.02 -14.52
C GLY A 152 2.80 2.51 -14.67
N GLU A 153 3.66 1.78 -13.97
CA GLU A 153 3.79 0.34 -14.10
C GLU A 153 2.83 -0.39 -13.16
N TRP A 154 2.32 -1.53 -13.61
CA TRP A 154 1.55 -2.44 -12.77
C TRP A 154 2.45 -3.27 -11.87
N GLN A 155 2.05 -3.40 -10.62
CA GLN A 155 2.76 -4.19 -9.64
C GLN A 155 1.81 -5.13 -8.91
N CYS A 156 2.27 -6.36 -8.71
CA CYS A 156 1.65 -7.33 -7.81
C CYS A 156 2.64 -7.55 -6.65
N MET A 157 2.28 -7.04 -5.48
CA MET A 157 3.13 -7.03 -4.29
C MET A 157 2.64 -8.06 -3.29
N TRP A 158 3.56 -8.85 -2.74
CA TRP A 158 3.27 -9.88 -1.75
C TRP A 158 4.17 -9.74 -0.52
N THR A 159 3.66 -10.13 0.65
CA THR A 159 4.40 -10.04 1.91
C THR A 159 4.90 -11.40 2.40
N ARG A 160 4.02 -12.40 2.35
CA ARG A 160 4.31 -13.82 2.54
C ARG A 160 4.10 -14.55 1.21
N ASP A 161 4.54 -15.80 1.14
CA ASP A 161 4.40 -16.59 -0.09
C ASP A 161 2.95 -16.55 -0.60
N SER A 162 2.80 -16.12 -1.84
CA SER A 162 1.53 -15.96 -2.56
C SER A 162 1.74 -16.31 -4.03
N GLY A 163 2.58 -17.31 -4.30
CA GLY A 163 2.96 -17.75 -5.65
C GLY A 163 1.76 -17.91 -6.58
N ARG A 164 0.72 -18.61 -6.14
CA ARG A 164 -0.53 -18.82 -6.90
C ARG A 164 -1.22 -17.50 -7.29
N LEU A 165 -1.27 -16.51 -6.40
CA LEU A 165 -1.88 -15.21 -6.70
C LEU A 165 -1.01 -14.40 -7.66
N CYS A 166 0.32 -14.50 -7.54
CA CYS A 166 1.24 -13.84 -8.46
C CYS A 166 1.17 -14.46 -9.87
N GLU A 167 1.00 -15.77 -9.97
CA GLU A 167 0.77 -16.48 -11.23
C GLU A 167 -0.57 -16.08 -11.84
N ALA A 168 -1.65 -16.08 -11.06
CA ALA A 168 -2.96 -15.62 -11.50
C ALA A 168 -2.92 -14.16 -11.97
N ALA A 169 -2.20 -13.29 -11.26
CA ALA A 169 -1.99 -11.90 -11.69
C ALA A 169 -1.26 -11.82 -13.03
N ARG A 170 -0.24 -12.65 -13.27
CA ARG A 170 0.47 -12.66 -14.56
C ARG A 170 -0.40 -13.20 -15.69
N ALA A 171 -1.17 -14.26 -15.44
CA ALA A 171 -2.10 -14.83 -16.41
C ALA A 171 -3.21 -13.83 -16.79
N ALA A 172 -3.86 -13.23 -15.79
CA ALA A 172 -4.88 -12.20 -15.98
C ALA A 172 -4.32 -10.97 -16.73
N ALA A 173 -3.12 -10.51 -16.36
CA ALA A 173 -2.45 -9.42 -17.05
C ALA A 173 -2.19 -9.73 -18.53
N ALA A 174 -1.74 -10.94 -18.84
CA ALA A 174 -1.49 -11.38 -20.21
C ALA A 174 -2.78 -11.40 -21.05
N ARG A 175 -3.93 -11.82 -20.48
CA ARG A 175 -5.23 -11.84 -21.19
C ARG A 175 -5.69 -10.46 -21.63
N ILE A 176 -5.42 -9.43 -20.84
CA ILE A 176 -5.80 -8.03 -21.15
C ILE A 176 -4.67 -7.22 -21.77
N GLY A 177 -3.56 -7.88 -22.16
CA GLY A 177 -2.45 -7.25 -22.86
C GLY A 177 -1.64 -6.25 -22.03
N ILE A 178 -1.59 -6.41 -20.70
CA ILE A 178 -0.75 -5.58 -19.81
C ILE A 178 0.40 -6.40 -19.22
N SER A 179 1.48 -5.72 -18.86
CA SER A 179 2.59 -6.32 -18.11
C SER A 179 2.48 -5.99 -16.62
N VAL A 180 2.57 -7.00 -15.76
CA VAL A 180 2.61 -6.83 -14.30
C VAL A 180 3.94 -7.33 -13.73
N ARG A 181 4.54 -6.56 -12.84
CA ARG A 181 5.75 -6.97 -12.11
C ARG A 181 5.38 -7.55 -10.76
N SER A 182 5.66 -8.83 -10.54
CA SER A 182 5.51 -9.45 -9.22
C SER A 182 6.75 -9.18 -8.37
N ARG A 183 6.58 -8.68 -7.16
CA ARG A 183 7.70 -8.44 -6.22
C ARG A 183 7.26 -8.56 -4.76
N ARG A 184 8.22 -8.79 -3.87
CA ARG A 184 7.96 -8.67 -2.44
C ARG A 184 7.69 -7.21 -2.08
N SER A 185 6.74 -6.95 -1.19
CA SER A 185 6.51 -5.62 -0.62
C SER A 185 7.81 -5.11 0.02
N LEU A 186 8.17 -3.86 -0.28
CA LEU A 186 9.36 -3.25 0.30
C LEU A 186 9.11 -2.92 1.78
N PRO A 187 10.12 -3.08 2.66
CA PRO A 187 10.01 -2.63 4.05
C PRO A 187 9.58 -1.16 4.12
N GLY A 188 8.58 -0.87 4.95
CA GLY A 188 8.06 0.49 5.15
C GLY A 188 6.93 0.91 4.18
N ILE A 189 6.61 0.10 3.16
CA ILE A 189 5.36 0.23 2.40
C ILE A 189 4.32 -0.61 3.12
N LEU A 190 3.32 0.03 3.70
CA LEU A 190 2.20 -0.63 4.35
C LEU A 190 0.99 -0.59 3.41
N THR A 191 0.29 -1.72 3.33
CA THR A 191 -0.92 -1.94 2.55
C THR A 191 -1.71 -3.03 3.25
N ASP A 192 -3.04 -3.04 3.16
CA ASP A 192 -3.90 -4.00 3.86
C ASP A 192 -3.53 -5.48 3.64
N SER A 193 -2.97 -5.84 2.48
CA SER A 193 -2.48 -7.21 2.22
C SER A 193 -1.46 -7.70 3.25
N ILE A 194 -0.72 -6.80 3.91
CA ILE A 194 0.22 -7.14 4.98
C ILE A 194 -0.54 -7.63 6.22
N ALA A 195 -1.60 -6.91 6.62
CA ALA A 195 -2.41 -7.30 7.77
C ALA A 195 -3.05 -8.68 7.55
N PHE A 196 -3.59 -8.91 6.36
CA PHE A 196 -4.15 -10.22 5.98
C PHE A 196 -3.09 -11.33 5.97
N ALA A 197 -1.92 -11.08 5.36
CA ALA A 197 -0.83 -12.05 5.34
C ALA A 197 -0.31 -12.36 6.76
N CYS A 198 -0.21 -11.36 7.63
CA CYS A 198 0.15 -11.53 9.04
C CYS A 198 -0.85 -12.42 9.79
N ALA A 199 -2.14 -12.29 9.49
CA ALA A 199 -3.21 -13.14 10.02
C ALA A 199 -3.25 -14.55 9.41
N GLY A 200 -2.36 -14.88 8.46
CA GLY A 200 -2.28 -16.19 7.82
C GLY A 200 -3.22 -16.36 6.62
N LEU A 201 -3.83 -15.28 6.13
CA LEU A 201 -4.64 -15.29 4.91
C LEU A 201 -3.74 -15.14 3.67
N THR A 202 -4.22 -15.61 2.52
CA THR A 202 -3.47 -15.46 1.26
C THR A 202 -3.80 -14.12 0.64
N ALA A 203 -2.82 -13.24 0.46
CA ALA A 203 -3.07 -11.86 0.07
C ALA A 203 -1.98 -11.25 -0.82
N VAL A 204 -2.40 -10.46 -1.82
CA VAL A 204 -1.51 -9.60 -2.61
C VAL A 204 -2.08 -8.19 -2.72
N THR A 205 -1.23 -7.22 -3.01
CA THR A 205 -1.63 -5.87 -3.41
C THR A 205 -1.34 -5.64 -4.89
N ILE A 206 -2.37 -5.25 -5.64
CA ILE A 206 -2.29 -4.75 -7.00
C ILE A 206 -2.25 -3.22 -6.94
N SER A 207 -1.22 -2.64 -7.53
CA SER A 207 -1.05 -1.19 -7.61
C SER A 207 -0.60 -0.79 -9.01
N ARG A 208 -0.82 0.49 -9.34
CA ARG A 208 -0.32 1.08 -10.58
C ARG A 208 0.18 2.49 -10.32
N GLY A 209 1.44 2.72 -10.60
CA GLY A 209 1.99 4.05 -10.41
C GLY A 209 3.44 4.19 -10.84
N SER A 210 3.93 5.40 -10.64
CA SER A 210 5.30 5.83 -10.89
C SER A 210 5.89 6.50 -9.65
N LEU A 211 7.16 6.91 -9.71
CA LEU A 211 7.74 7.76 -8.66
C LEU A 211 7.00 9.08 -8.49
N LEU A 212 6.38 9.61 -9.55
CA LEU A 212 5.55 10.81 -9.48
C LEU A 212 4.26 10.56 -8.71
N THR A 213 3.67 9.37 -8.87
CA THR A 213 2.52 8.92 -8.08
C THR A 213 2.89 8.89 -6.60
N LEU A 214 4.03 8.26 -6.26
CA LEU A 214 4.53 8.17 -4.89
C LEU A 214 4.83 9.55 -4.28
N ALA A 215 5.32 10.51 -5.07
CA ALA A 215 5.54 11.88 -4.61
C ALA A 215 4.24 12.68 -4.40
N ARG A 216 3.12 12.23 -4.95
CA ARG A 216 1.81 12.89 -4.89
C ARG A 216 0.94 12.36 -3.76
N ILE A 217 0.91 11.04 -3.55
CA ILE A 217 0.10 10.43 -2.48
C ILE A 217 0.49 10.99 -1.11
N HIS A 218 -0.47 10.95 -0.17
CA HIS A 218 -0.40 11.64 1.13
C HIS A 218 -0.16 13.16 1.03
N THR A 219 -0.51 13.84 -0.05
CA THR A 219 -0.46 15.31 -0.14
C THR A 219 -1.78 15.87 -0.60
N ALA A 220 -2.02 17.18 -0.40
CA ALA A 220 -3.23 17.85 -0.91
C ALA A 220 -3.34 17.84 -2.45
N ARG A 221 -2.28 17.43 -3.16
CA ARG A 221 -2.26 17.28 -4.61
C ARG A 221 -2.87 15.95 -5.07
N ASP A 222 -3.14 15.02 -4.15
CA ASP A 222 -3.89 13.81 -4.46
C ASP A 222 -5.40 14.10 -4.49
N ASN A 223 -5.84 14.53 -5.66
CA ASN A 223 -7.21 14.95 -5.95
C ASN A 223 -7.59 14.58 -7.39
N THR A 224 -8.86 14.77 -7.72
CA THR A 224 -9.43 14.32 -9.00
C THR A 224 -8.99 15.13 -10.22
N GLU A 225 -8.42 16.33 -10.04
CA GLU A 225 -7.98 17.17 -11.17
C GLU A 225 -6.89 16.52 -12.02
N ARG A 226 -6.17 15.55 -11.45
CA ARG A 226 -5.08 14.82 -12.10
C ARG A 226 -5.39 13.36 -12.36
N LEU A 227 -6.68 12.99 -12.34
CA LEU A 227 -7.15 11.63 -12.58
C LEU A 227 -8.33 11.64 -13.57
N CYS A 228 -8.19 10.92 -14.68
CA CYS A 228 -9.23 10.70 -15.68
C CYS A 228 -9.96 9.36 -15.50
N GLY A 229 -9.48 8.50 -14.59
CA GLY A 229 -10.15 7.23 -14.22
C GLY A 229 -9.85 6.05 -15.15
N ARG A 230 -9.00 6.23 -16.17
CA ARG A 230 -8.53 5.14 -17.04
C ARG A 230 -7.77 4.08 -16.26
N GLY A 231 -7.00 4.50 -15.26
CA GLY A 231 -6.30 3.62 -14.33
C GLY A 231 -7.27 2.69 -13.59
N ALA A 232 -8.28 3.27 -12.94
CA ALA A 232 -9.31 2.52 -12.21
C ALA A 232 -10.11 1.58 -13.12
N ALA A 233 -10.46 2.00 -14.33
CA ALA A 233 -11.15 1.15 -15.30
C ALA A 233 -10.26 -0.05 -15.73
N ALA A 234 -8.98 0.19 -16.02
CA ALA A 234 -8.05 -0.88 -16.35
C ALA A 234 -7.82 -1.83 -15.15
N ALA A 235 -7.75 -1.29 -13.93
CA ALA A 235 -7.66 -2.08 -12.71
C ALA A 235 -8.90 -2.96 -12.54
N SER A 236 -10.10 -2.43 -12.82
CA SER A 236 -11.32 -3.23 -12.68
C SER A 236 -11.33 -4.44 -13.63
N GLN A 237 -10.87 -4.27 -14.86
CA GLN A 237 -10.75 -5.37 -15.83
C GLN A 237 -9.70 -6.38 -15.35
N PHE A 238 -8.56 -5.88 -14.88
CA PHE A 238 -7.49 -6.72 -14.37
C PHE A 238 -7.91 -7.56 -13.15
N LEU A 239 -8.57 -6.93 -12.18
CA LEU A 239 -9.07 -7.61 -10.98
C LEU A 239 -10.16 -8.64 -11.32
N ALA A 240 -11.06 -8.33 -12.26
CA ALA A 240 -12.08 -9.27 -12.70
C ALA A 240 -11.44 -10.52 -13.33
N GLU A 241 -10.46 -10.36 -14.22
CA GLU A 241 -9.72 -11.47 -14.81
C GLU A 241 -8.94 -12.28 -13.77
N MET A 242 -8.37 -11.62 -12.75
CA MET A 242 -7.75 -12.33 -11.62
C MET A 242 -8.75 -13.19 -10.86
N VAL A 243 -9.97 -12.69 -10.60
CA VAL A 243 -11.02 -13.48 -9.95
C VAL A 243 -11.43 -14.66 -10.83
N THR A 244 -11.58 -14.45 -12.14
CA THR A 244 -11.90 -15.53 -13.09
C THR A 244 -10.81 -16.60 -13.13
N GLU A 245 -9.54 -16.24 -13.06
CA GLU A 245 -8.41 -17.18 -13.02
C GLU A 245 -8.33 -17.97 -11.70
N LEU A 246 -8.84 -17.42 -10.60
CA LEU A 246 -8.79 -18.03 -9.27
C LEU A 246 -10.05 -18.83 -8.89
N SER A 247 -11.16 -18.63 -9.62
CA SER A 247 -12.45 -19.29 -9.41
C SER A 247 -12.47 -20.69 -9.99
#